data_AF-A0AAX4JY57-F1
#
_entry.id   AF-A0AAX4JY57-F1
#
_cell.length_a   1.000
_cell.length_b   1.000
_cell.length_c   1.000
_cell.angle_alpha   90.00
_cell.angle_beta   90.00
_cell.angle_gamma   90.00
#
_symmetry.space_group_name_H-M   'P 1'
#
loop_
_entity.id
_entity.type
_entity.pdbx_description
1 polymer ?
#
loop_
_entity_poly.entity_id
_entity_poly.type
_entity_poly.pdbx_seq_one_letter_code
_entity_poly.pdbx_strand_id
1 'polypeptide(L)'
;MKLTFKWPGGSTPIFSSFLGLLDIKLGAEIILLFGLINKVAGLYGLITIFIGGSFVQLLFYAYSTATLFAFLWGLKVVKSESAKSTLFLSHLYSLDHLVLTIFHYLFYLNYWYNIPHDGKRISNSQAQQDLINLALSRNEITQPSNSGTSTEALDELRSALAGEIWEREKVFAGWTLIIGWLLKIYFIILLYSYAAHLKSSTYHTLPLTFRGKATIIAHPNTQEDEIEIARAEEATRASLEEGDRNVVGGGVGKGKGKGKSNEEDEDFSWD
;
A
#
# COMPACT_ATOMS: atom_id res chain seq x y z
N MET A 1 -16.84 -36.56 -15.60
CA MET A 1 -16.45 -36.16 -14.22
C MET A 1 -15.86 -34.76 -14.30
N LYS A 2 -16.64 -33.70 -14.00
CA LYS A 2 -16.14 -32.31 -13.99
C LYS A 2 -15.45 -32.08 -12.64
N LEU A 3 -14.12 -32.11 -12.64
CA LEU A 3 -13.32 -31.70 -11.48
C LEU A 3 -13.41 -30.19 -11.35
N THR A 4 -14.24 -29.71 -10.43
CA THR A 4 -14.27 -28.30 -10.04
C THR A 4 -13.14 -28.04 -9.04
N PHE A 5 -12.05 -27.46 -9.52
CA PHE A 5 -10.96 -26.99 -8.67
C PHE A 5 -11.44 -25.78 -7.86
N LYS A 6 -11.86 -26.00 -6.62
CA LYS A 6 -12.16 -24.92 -5.67
C LYS A 6 -10.82 -24.40 -5.13
N TRP A 7 -10.37 -23.26 -5.65
CA TRP A 7 -9.20 -22.54 -5.14
C TRP A 7 -9.42 -22.15 -3.66
N PRO A 8 -8.66 -22.69 -2.70
CA PRO A 8 -8.73 -22.29 -1.30
C PRO A 8 -7.94 -20.98 -1.14
N GLY A 9 -8.51 -19.89 -1.65
CA GLY A 9 -7.92 -18.55 -1.57
C GLY A 9 -9.00 -17.53 -1.32
N GLY A 10 -9.85 -17.79 -0.33
CA GLY A 10 -10.51 -16.71 0.37
C GLY A 10 -9.47 -16.03 1.23
N SER A 11 -8.83 -14.96 0.73
CA SER A 11 -8.12 -14.05 1.61
C SER A 11 -9.12 -13.62 2.66
N THR A 12 -8.97 -14.08 3.89
CA THR A 12 -9.74 -13.56 5.01
C THR A 12 -9.42 -12.07 5.11
N PRO A 13 -10.42 -11.19 5.18
CA PRO A 13 -10.15 -9.76 5.32
C PRO A 13 -9.40 -9.52 6.63
N ILE A 14 -8.26 -8.82 6.56
CA ILE A 14 -7.43 -8.50 7.73
C ILE A 14 -7.94 -7.21 8.37
N PHE A 15 -8.37 -6.25 7.54
CA PHE A 15 -8.87 -4.96 8.00
C PHE A 15 -10.33 -4.76 7.60
N SER A 16 -11.11 -4.25 8.56
CA SER A 16 -12.52 -3.90 8.41
C SER A 16 -12.74 -2.40 8.18
N SER A 17 -11.69 -1.58 8.30
CA SER A 17 -11.75 -0.12 8.22
C SER A 17 -10.41 0.48 7.85
N PHE A 18 -10.43 1.73 7.40
CA PHE A 18 -9.22 2.50 7.12
C PHE A 18 -8.81 3.30 8.37
N LEU A 19 -7.61 3.00 8.88
CA LEU A 19 -7.03 3.57 10.11
C LEU A 19 -7.90 3.39 11.36
N GLY A 20 -8.84 2.44 11.35
CA GLY A 20 -9.80 2.28 12.45
C GLY A 20 -10.96 3.28 12.43
N LEU A 21 -10.91 4.31 11.58
CA LEU A 21 -11.79 5.48 11.67
C LEU A 21 -12.74 5.64 10.47
N LEU A 22 -12.28 5.25 9.29
CA LEU A 22 -12.99 5.48 8.03
C LEU A 22 -13.48 4.18 7.42
N ASP A 23 -14.54 4.27 6.62
CA ASP A 23 -15.04 3.17 5.82
C ASP A 23 -13.94 2.63 4.88
N ILE A 24 -13.90 1.32 4.70
CA ILE A 24 -12.84 0.65 3.93
C ILE A 24 -12.86 1.05 2.45
N LYS A 25 -14.06 1.29 1.88
CA LYS A 25 -14.19 1.80 0.50
C LYS A 25 -13.64 3.22 0.39
N LEU A 26 -14.00 4.10 1.32
CA LEU A 26 -13.46 5.46 1.37
C LEU A 26 -11.92 5.44 1.50
N GLY A 27 -11.38 4.54 2.34
CA GLY A 27 -9.94 4.31 2.44
C GLY A 27 -9.31 3.89 1.12
N ALA A 28 -9.91 2.94 0.40
CA ALA A 28 -9.45 2.52 -0.92
C ALA A 28 -9.46 3.68 -1.94
N GLU A 29 -10.48 4.55 -1.91
CA GLU A 29 -10.53 5.75 -2.75
C GLU A 29 -9.41 6.74 -2.38
N ILE A 30 -9.19 7.01 -1.09
CA ILE A 30 -8.12 7.90 -0.61
C ILE A 30 -6.74 7.39 -1.04
N ILE A 31 -6.49 6.09 -0.91
CA ILE A 31 -5.23 5.45 -1.33
C ILE A 31 -4.96 5.69 -2.82
N LEU A 32 -5.98 5.50 -3.65
CA LEU A 32 -5.86 5.70 -5.09
C LEU A 32 -5.73 7.17 -5.47
N LEU A 33 -6.42 8.08 -4.78
CA LEU A 33 -6.28 9.53 -4.99
C LEU A 33 -4.89 10.02 -4.60
N PHE A 34 -4.37 9.59 -3.46
CA PHE A 34 -2.99 9.91 -3.06
C PHE A 34 -1.98 9.37 -4.07
N GLY A 35 -2.17 8.12 -4.51
CA GLY A 35 -1.36 7.53 -5.57
C GLY A 35 -1.46 8.31 -6.88
N LEU A 36 -2.64 8.77 -7.28
CA LEU A 36 -2.87 9.57 -8.48
C LEU A 36 -2.05 10.87 -8.45
N ILE A 37 -2.12 11.61 -7.34
CA ILE A 37 -1.33 12.84 -7.14
C ILE A 37 0.17 12.53 -7.29
N ASN A 38 0.63 11.43 -6.68
CA ASN A 38 2.02 10.99 -6.82
C ASN A 38 2.38 10.63 -8.28
N LYS A 39 1.46 10.07 -9.07
CA LYS A 39 1.70 9.74 -10.48
C LYS A 39 1.76 10.98 -11.37
N VAL A 40 0.99 12.03 -11.06
CA VAL A 40 1.02 13.32 -11.78
C VAL A 40 2.42 13.97 -11.72
N ALA A 41 3.16 13.80 -10.61
CA ALA A 41 4.55 14.24 -10.54
C ALA A 41 5.44 13.60 -11.63
N GLY A 42 5.13 12.37 -12.06
CA GLY A 42 5.80 11.71 -13.18
C GLY A 42 5.58 12.41 -14.52
N LEU A 43 4.39 13.00 -14.74
CA LEU A 43 4.09 13.75 -15.96
C LEU A 43 4.96 15.02 -16.04
N TYR A 44 5.11 15.74 -14.93
CA TYR A 44 6.02 16.88 -14.85
C TYR A 44 7.48 16.45 -15.03
N GLY A 45 7.85 15.26 -14.53
CA GLY A 45 9.18 14.68 -14.71
C GLY A 45 9.57 14.42 -16.16
N LEU A 46 8.62 14.29 -17.09
CA LEU A 46 8.94 14.12 -18.52
C LEU A 46 9.66 15.33 -19.13
N ILE A 47 9.68 16.48 -18.45
CA ILE A 47 10.50 17.63 -18.86
C ILE A 47 11.99 17.29 -18.94
N THR A 48 12.46 16.22 -18.26
CA THR A 48 13.85 15.77 -18.34
C THR A 48 14.28 15.34 -19.75
N ILE A 49 13.33 15.04 -20.64
CA ILE A 49 13.61 14.81 -22.07
C ILE A 49 14.29 16.03 -22.70
N PHE A 50 13.90 17.24 -22.28
CA PHE A 50 14.42 18.50 -22.83
C PHE A 50 15.64 19.02 -22.05
N ILE A 51 15.75 18.70 -20.76
CA ILE A 51 16.79 19.23 -19.86
C ILE A 51 18.02 18.32 -19.81
N GLY A 52 17.92 17.07 -20.28
CA GLY A 52 19.04 16.12 -20.28
C GLY A 52 19.13 15.27 -19.00
N GLY A 53 18.00 14.68 -18.59
CA GLY A 53 18.00 13.70 -17.49
C GLY A 53 18.61 12.35 -17.89
N SER A 54 18.97 11.56 -16.89
CA SER A 54 19.46 10.20 -17.10
C SER A 54 18.38 9.28 -17.69
N PHE A 55 18.81 8.23 -18.40
CA PHE A 55 17.89 7.23 -18.94
C PHE A 55 17.01 6.59 -17.85
N VAL A 56 17.57 6.34 -16.66
CA VAL A 56 16.83 5.77 -15.53
C VAL A 56 15.73 6.71 -15.03
N GLN A 57 16.01 8.02 -14.95
CA GLN A 57 15.00 9.03 -14.62
C GLN A 57 13.89 9.07 -15.66
N LEU A 58 14.24 9.08 -16.94
CA LEU A 58 13.25 9.07 -18.02
C LEU A 58 12.37 7.82 -17.96
N LEU A 59 12.96 6.64 -17.76
CA LEU A 59 12.24 5.38 -17.64
C LEU A 59 11.28 5.39 -16.44
N PHE A 60 11.73 5.90 -15.29
CA PHE A 60 10.88 6.07 -14.11
C PHE A 60 9.69 6.98 -14.36
N TYR A 61 9.91 8.16 -14.96
CA TYR A 61 8.85 9.12 -15.26
C TYR A 61 7.88 8.61 -16.33
N ALA A 62 8.37 7.91 -17.35
CA ALA A 62 7.54 7.25 -18.36
C ALA A 62 6.66 6.16 -17.73
N TYR A 63 7.24 5.30 -16.88
CA TYR A 63 6.50 4.28 -16.13
C TYR A 63 5.43 4.89 -15.23
N SER A 64 5.78 5.93 -14.46
CA SER A 64 4.84 6.64 -13.59
C SER A 64 3.70 7.28 -14.39
N THR A 65 3.99 7.86 -15.56
CA THR A 65 2.97 8.44 -16.45
C THR A 65 2.07 7.36 -17.05
N ALA A 66 2.62 6.22 -17.47
CA ALA A 66 1.81 5.11 -17.98
C ALA A 66 0.88 4.53 -16.91
N THR A 67 1.36 4.38 -15.68
CA THR A 67 0.58 3.84 -14.57
C THR A 67 -0.50 4.80 -14.05
N LEU A 68 -0.43 6.10 -14.38
CA LEU A 68 -1.49 7.07 -14.08
C LEU A 68 -2.87 6.61 -14.59
N PHE A 69 -2.93 6.08 -15.81
CA PHE A 69 -4.19 5.60 -16.40
C PHE A 69 -4.74 4.38 -15.66
N ALA A 70 -3.88 3.51 -15.13
CA ALA A 70 -4.29 2.39 -14.30
C ALA A 70 -4.91 2.86 -12.98
N PHE A 71 -4.39 3.95 -12.38
CA PHE A 71 -4.97 4.57 -11.19
C PHE A 71 -6.34 5.21 -11.46
N LEU A 72 -6.49 5.92 -12.58
CA LEU A 72 -7.79 6.47 -13.02
C LEU A 72 -8.83 5.37 -13.22
N TRP A 73 -8.43 4.26 -13.86
CA TRP A 73 -9.27 3.08 -13.99
C TRP A 73 -9.58 2.46 -12.63
N GLY A 74 -8.60 2.37 -11.73
CA GLY A 74 -8.76 1.85 -10.37
C GLY A 74 -9.81 2.59 -9.55
N LEU A 75 -9.91 3.91 -9.68
CA LEU A 75 -10.95 4.71 -9.02
C LEU A 75 -12.36 4.28 -9.47
N LYS A 76 -12.54 4.00 -10.77
CA LYS A 76 -13.82 3.49 -11.31
C LYS A 76 -14.12 2.09 -10.78
N VAL A 77 -13.10 1.25 -10.60
CA VAL A 77 -13.23 -0.11 -10.08
C VAL A 77 -13.65 -0.13 -8.61
N VAL A 78 -13.02 0.70 -7.76
CA VAL A 78 -13.40 0.79 -6.34
C VAL A 78 -14.85 1.24 -6.18
N LYS A 79 -15.30 2.17 -7.04
CA LYS A 79 -16.68 2.66 -7.08
C LYS A 79 -17.69 1.62 -7.53
N SER A 80 -17.30 0.68 -8.40
CA SER A 80 -18.21 -0.34 -8.92
C SER A 80 -18.41 -1.53 -7.99
N GLU A 81 -17.68 -1.60 -6.87
CA GLU A 81 -17.83 -2.65 -5.83
C GLU A 81 -17.70 -4.09 -6.38
N SER A 82 -17.01 -4.26 -7.52
CA SER A 82 -16.77 -5.57 -8.11
C SER A 82 -15.60 -6.27 -7.41
N ALA A 83 -15.86 -7.39 -6.75
CA ALA A 83 -14.84 -8.16 -6.04
C ALA A 83 -13.67 -8.60 -6.95
N LYS A 84 -13.97 -9.13 -8.14
CA LYS A 84 -12.94 -9.60 -9.10
C LYS A 84 -12.07 -8.46 -9.60
N SER A 85 -12.70 -7.35 -9.98
CA SER A 85 -11.98 -6.18 -10.50
C SER A 85 -11.13 -5.52 -9.41
N THR A 86 -11.65 -5.45 -8.18
CA THR A 86 -10.92 -4.89 -7.02
C THR A 86 -9.73 -5.77 -6.62
N LEU A 87 -9.88 -7.10 -6.69
CA LEU A 87 -8.75 -8.01 -6.46
C LEU A 87 -7.66 -7.83 -7.53
N PHE A 88 -8.03 -7.73 -8.80
CA PHE A 88 -7.08 -7.47 -9.88
C PHE A 88 -6.38 -6.11 -9.70
N LEU A 89 -7.12 -5.07 -9.31
CA LEU A 89 -6.56 -3.77 -8.95
C LEU A 89 -5.55 -3.89 -7.79
N SER A 90 -5.84 -4.70 -6.78
CA SER A 90 -4.94 -4.93 -5.64
C SER A 90 -3.62 -5.58 -6.10
N HIS A 91 -3.68 -6.54 -7.02
CA HIS A 91 -2.49 -7.12 -7.65
C HIS A 91 -1.70 -6.08 -8.45
N LEU A 92 -2.37 -5.25 -9.26
CA LEU A 92 -1.71 -4.19 -10.02
C LEU A 92 -1.03 -3.15 -9.11
N TYR A 93 -1.69 -2.74 -8.04
CA TYR A 93 -1.11 -1.82 -7.06
C TYR A 93 0.09 -2.44 -6.34
N SER A 94 0.02 -3.74 -6.03
CA SER A 94 1.15 -4.49 -5.43
C SER A 94 2.34 -4.55 -6.39
N LEU A 95 2.09 -4.85 -7.67
CA LEU A 95 3.12 -4.89 -8.70
C LEU A 95 3.75 -3.50 -8.91
N ASP A 96 2.93 -2.46 -8.96
CA ASP A 96 3.41 -1.07 -9.04
C ASP A 96 4.35 -0.75 -7.88
N HIS A 97 4.01 -1.15 -6.66
CA HIS A 97 4.87 -0.95 -5.51
C HIS A 97 6.19 -1.71 -5.60
N LEU A 98 6.20 -2.95 -6.12
CA LEU A 98 7.43 -3.71 -6.34
C LEU A 98 8.35 -3.04 -7.37
N VAL A 99 7.80 -2.62 -8.51
CA VAL A 99 8.56 -1.90 -9.54
C VAL A 99 9.10 -0.59 -9.00
N LEU A 100 8.26 0.18 -8.29
CA LEU A 100 8.70 1.42 -7.64
C LEU A 100 9.78 1.16 -6.59
N THR A 101 9.76 0.03 -5.88
CA THR A 101 10.81 -0.32 -4.91
C THR A 101 12.17 -0.44 -5.59
N ILE A 102 12.24 -1.00 -6.80
CA ILE A 102 13.48 -1.05 -7.58
C ILE A 102 13.98 0.37 -7.88
N PHE A 103 13.11 1.26 -8.34
CA PHE A 103 13.50 2.65 -8.62
C PHE A 103 13.91 3.43 -7.35
N HIS A 104 13.23 3.22 -6.22
CA HIS A 104 13.62 3.82 -4.95
C HIS A 104 14.97 3.30 -4.46
N TYR A 105 15.27 2.02 -4.70
CA TYR A 105 16.57 1.46 -4.38
C TYR A 105 17.68 2.05 -5.26
N LEU A 106 17.46 2.20 -6.57
CA LEU A 106 18.40 2.88 -7.46
C LEU A 106 18.60 4.35 -7.06
N PHE A 107 17.52 5.05 -6.70
CA PHE A 107 17.59 6.40 -6.15
C PHE A 107 18.41 6.43 -4.86
N TYR A 108 18.18 5.51 -3.93
CA TYR A 108 18.92 5.41 -2.68
C TYR A 108 20.43 5.24 -2.92
N LEU A 109 20.82 4.27 -3.77
CA LEU A 109 22.22 4.05 -4.11
C LEU A 109 22.86 5.30 -4.71
N ASN A 110 22.17 5.94 -5.65
CA ASN A 110 22.70 7.13 -6.29
C ASN A 110 22.80 8.31 -5.32
N TYR A 111 21.75 8.55 -4.54
CA TYR A 111 21.66 9.72 -3.67
C TYR A 111 22.57 9.61 -2.45
N TRP A 112 22.74 8.42 -1.84
CA TRP A 112 23.59 8.26 -0.66
C TRP A 112 25.07 8.05 -0.97
N TYR A 113 25.40 7.46 -2.12
CA TYR A 113 26.78 7.01 -2.37
C TYR A 113 27.44 7.68 -3.58
N ASN A 114 26.67 8.08 -4.61
CA ASN A 114 27.25 8.64 -5.83
C ASN A 114 27.25 10.17 -5.85
N ILE A 115 26.27 10.81 -5.21
CA ILE A 115 26.17 12.27 -5.18
C ILE A 115 27.02 12.82 -4.01
N PRO A 116 28.00 13.71 -4.28
CA PRO A 116 28.72 14.37 -3.22
C PRO A 116 27.81 15.37 -2.49
N HIS A 117 27.71 15.24 -1.17
CA HIS A 117 26.94 16.15 -0.31
C HIS A 117 27.77 17.38 0.11
N ASP A 118 28.47 17.98 -0.85
CA ASP A 118 29.38 19.10 -0.60
C ASP A 118 28.67 20.46 -0.57
N GLY A 119 27.39 20.52 -0.92
CA GLY A 119 26.61 21.76 -0.92
C GLY A 119 26.89 22.68 -2.11
N LYS A 120 27.56 22.19 -3.17
CA LYS A 120 27.70 22.95 -4.41
C LYS A 120 26.35 23.16 -5.07
N ARG A 121 26.15 24.37 -5.60
CA ARG A 121 25.02 24.65 -6.48
C ARG A 121 25.33 24.07 -7.86
N ILE A 122 24.64 23.00 -8.22
CA ILE A 122 24.73 22.43 -9.57
C ILE A 122 23.83 23.28 -10.48
N SER A 123 24.41 23.90 -11.50
CA SER A 123 23.61 24.57 -12.54
C SER A 123 23.01 23.49 -13.44
N ASN A 124 21.69 23.43 -13.50
CA ASN A 124 20.97 22.35 -14.18
C ASN A 124 20.63 22.70 -15.65
N SER A 125 21.02 23.88 -16.14
CA SER A 125 20.78 24.26 -17.55
C SER A 125 21.79 25.28 -18.08
N GLN A 126 21.99 25.31 -19.40
CA GLN A 126 22.83 26.30 -20.07
C GLN A 126 22.32 27.73 -19.80
N ALA A 127 21.00 27.95 -19.88
CA ALA A 127 20.41 29.26 -19.59
C ALA A 127 20.70 29.72 -18.14
N GLN A 128 20.69 28.79 -17.18
CA GLN A 128 21.01 29.11 -15.79
C GLN A 128 22.52 29.40 -15.62
N GLN A 129 23.40 28.72 -16.36
CA GLN A 129 24.81 29.08 -16.45
C GLN A 129 24.99 30.47 -17.09
N ASP A 130 24.26 30.78 -18.15
CA ASP A 130 24.35 32.07 -18.86
C ASP A 130 23.86 33.22 -17.98
N LEU A 131 22.81 33.02 -17.17
CA LEU A 131 22.36 33.99 -16.18
C LEU A 131 23.39 34.22 -15.07
N ILE A 132 24.04 33.15 -14.59
CA ILE A 132 25.14 33.25 -13.63
C ILE A 132 26.31 34.03 -14.24
N ASN A 133 26.70 33.69 -15.48
CA ASN A 133 27.77 34.37 -16.21
C ASN A 133 27.45 35.85 -16.47
N LEU A 134 26.20 36.17 -16.80
CA LEU A 134 25.74 37.54 -16.99
C LEU A 134 25.80 38.33 -15.68
N ALA A 135 25.27 37.79 -14.59
CA ALA A 135 25.29 38.46 -13.29
C ALA A 135 26.72 38.61 -12.75
N LEU A 136 27.63 37.67 -13.05
CA LEU A 136 29.07 37.78 -12.83
C LEU A 136 29.68 38.93 -13.66
N SER A 137 29.35 39.03 -14.94
CA SER A 137 29.85 40.10 -15.83
C SER A 137 29.37 41.50 -15.44
N ARG A 138 28.25 41.59 -14.71
CA ARG A 138 27.69 42.84 -14.16
C ARG A 138 28.14 43.13 -12.72
N ASN A 139 28.99 42.29 -12.13
CA ASN A 139 29.44 42.40 -10.74
C ASN A 139 28.29 42.36 -9.70
N GLU A 140 27.11 41.82 -10.05
CA GLU A 140 25.97 41.69 -9.13
C GLU A 140 26.16 40.54 -8.14
N ILE A 141 26.91 39.52 -8.58
CA ILE A 141 27.37 38.40 -7.77
C ILE A 141 28.89 38.32 -7.91
N THR A 142 29.56 38.06 -6.80
CA THR A 142 31.01 37.89 -6.77
C THR A 142 31.32 36.42 -7.05
N GLN A 143 32.11 36.14 -8.09
CA GLN A 143 32.72 34.81 -8.22
C GLN A 143 33.65 34.63 -7.02
N PRO A 144 33.66 33.48 -6.33
CA PRO A 144 34.74 33.18 -5.41
C PRO A 144 36.05 33.28 -6.21
N SER A 145 36.87 34.27 -5.87
CA SER A 145 38.01 34.70 -6.66
C SER A 145 39.08 33.61 -6.68
N ASN A 146 39.54 33.18 -7.86
CA ASN A 146 40.63 32.22 -8.04
C ASN A 146 42.02 32.74 -7.57
N SER A 147 42.08 33.61 -6.55
CA SER A 147 43.28 33.89 -5.79
C SER A 147 43.47 32.73 -4.80
N GLY A 148 44.35 31.79 -5.17
CA GLY A 148 44.44 30.41 -4.65
C GLY A 148 44.82 30.22 -3.18
N THR A 149 44.15 30.88 -2.25
CA THR A 149 44.29 30.61 -0.81
C THR A 149 42.97 30.85 -0.06
N SER A 150 42.17 31.86 -0.44
CA SER A 150 40.88 32.13 0.21
C SER A 150 39.73 31.27 -0.32
N THR A 151 39.74 30.94 -1.61
CA THR A 151 38.65 30.19 -2.25
C THR A 151 38.66 28.71 -1.93
N GLU A 152 39.85 28.10 -1.87
CA GLU A 152 39.99 26.69 -1.44
C GLU A 152 39.55 26.52 0.02
N ALA A 153 39.95 27.44 0.91
CA ALA A 153 39.53 27.44 2.31
C ALA A 153 38.00 27.66 2.47
N LEU A 154 37.40 28.52 1.65
CA LEU A 154 35.94 28.73 1.66
C LEU A 154 35.18 27.51 1.11
N ASP A 155 35.71 26.84 0.09
CA ASP A 155 35.13 25.63 -0.49
C ASP A 155 35.23 24.43 0.46
N GLU A 156 36.35 24.31 1.17
CA GLU A 156 36.55 23.33 2.23
C GLU A 156 35.57 23.58 3.38
N LEU A 157 35.44 24.83 3.84
CA LEU A 157 34.47 25.20 4.88
C LEU A 157 33.02 24.89 4.45
N ARG A 158 32.65 25.22 3.21
CA ARG A 158 31.33 24.89 2.65
C ARG A 158 31.09 23.38 2.66
N SER A 159 32.05 22.59 2.19
CA SER A 159 31.94 21.14 2.15
C SER A 159 31.85 20.54 3.55
N ALA A 160 32.58 21.08 4.53
CA ALA A 160 32.53 20.64 5.92
C ALA A 160 31.15 20.92 6.54
N LEU A 161 30.61 22.13 6.36
CA LEU A 161 29.29 22.52 6.85
C LEU A 161 28.17 21.69 6.17
N ALA A 162 28.25 21.49 4.85
CA ALA A 162 27.30 20.66 4.13
C ALA A 162 27.37 19.20 4.57
N GLY A 163 28.58 18.68 4.82
CA GLY A 163 28.80 17.35 5.38
C GLY A 163 28.20 17.19 6.78
N GLU A 164 28.35 18.19 7.66
CA GLU A 164 27.73 18.17 9.00
C GLU A 164 26.20 18.10 8.92
N ILE A 165 25.60 18.91 8.04
CA ILE A 165 24.15 18.89 7.79
C ILE A 165 23.72 17.51 7.26
N TRP A 166 24.45 16.98 6.28
CA TRP A 166 24.18 15.65 5.72
C TRP A 166 24.24 14.55 6.78
N GLU A 167 25.29 14.51 7.60
CA GLU A 167 25.46 13.52 8.66
C GLU A 167 24.31 13.56 9.68
N ARG A 168 23.81 14.75 10.01
CA ARG A 168 22.68 14.94 10.92
C ARG A 168 21.35 14.51 10.29
N GLU A 169 21.13 14.84 9.01
CA GLU A 169 19.81 14.73 8.39
C GLU A 169 19.59 13.41 7.62
N LYS A 170 20.65 12.72 7.20
CA LYS A 170 20.56 11.49 6.41
C LYS A 170 19.77 10.38 7.12
N VAL A 171 19.87 10.30 8.45
CA VAL A 171 19.15 9.29 9.25
C VAL A 171 17.65 9.59 9.26
N PHE A 172 17.27 10.85 9.45
CA PHE A 172 15.87 11.27 9.41
C PHE A 172 15.27 11.01 8.03
N ALA A 173 15.97 11.42 6.96
CA ALA A 173 15.55 11.18 5.59
C ALA A 173 15.36 9.68 5.30
N GLY A 174 16.29 8.83 5.76
CA GLY A 174 16.19 7.38 5.64
C GLY A 174 14.94 6.82 6.31
N TRP A 175 14.65 7.24 7.55
CA TRP A 175 13.44 6.83 8.26
C TRP A 175 12.16 7.27 7.57
N THR A 176 12.11 8.50 7.05
CA THR A 176 10.96 8.99 6.28
C THR A 176 10.68 8.09 5.07
N LEU A 177 11.72 7.67 4.34
CA LEU A 177 11.58 6.77 3.20
C LEU A 177 11.06 5.38 3.62
N ILE A 178 11.61 4.81 4.70
CA ILE A 178 11.18 3.50 5.23
C ILE A 178 9.71 3.54 5.68
N ILE A 179 9.32 4.57 6.43
CA ILE A 179 7.94 4.73 6.90
C ILE A 179 6.98 4.89 5.71
N GLY A 180 7.33 5.73 4.74
CA GLY A 180 6.53 5.89 3.51
C GLY A 180 6.42 4.60 2.71
N TRP A 181 7.47 3.78 2.70
CA TRP A 181 7.48 2.46 2.06
C TRP A 181 6.56 1.46 2.79
N LEU A 182 6.67 1.35 4.12
CA LEU A 182 5.81 0.49 4.95
C LEU A 182 4.32 0.92 4.87
N LEU A 183 4.05 2.22 4.80
CA LEU A 183 2.70 2.75 4.65
C LEU A 183 2.04 2.23 3.35
N LYS A 184 2.80 2.09 2.26
CA LYS A 184 2.28 1.51 1.01
C LYS A 184 1.98 0.01 1.13
N ILE A 185 2.71 -0.73 1.96
CA ILE A 185 2.38 -2.13 2.26
C ILE A 185 1.03 -2.21 2.99
N TYR A 186 0.81 -1.34 3.97
CA TYR A 186 -0.50 -1.24 4.62
C TYR A 186 -1.62 -0.94 3.60
N PHE A 187 -1.39 -0.02 2.66
CA PHE A 187 -2.35 0.27 1.59
C PHE A 187 -2.65 -0.94 0.70
N ILE A 188 -1.63 -1.73 0.34
CA ILE A 188 -1.80 -2.97 -0.41
C ILE A 188 -2.71 -3.94 0.34
N ILE A 189 -2.41 -4.20 1.61
CA ILE A 189 -3.18 -5.14 2.44
C ILE A 189 -4.63 -4.66 2.60
N LEU A 190 -4.83 -3.34 2.70
CA LEU A 190 -6.17 -2.76 2.78
C LEU A 190 -6.98 -2.95 1.50
N LEU A 191 -6.36 -2.77 0.32
CA LEU A 191 -7.02 -3.05 -0.96
C LEU A 191 -7.42 -4.54 -1.10
N TYR A 192 -6.54 -5.46 -0.66
CA TYR A 192 -6.90 -6.89 -0.60
C TYR A 192 -8.02 -7.16 0.40
N SER A 193 -8.02 -6.51 1.56
CA SER A 193 -9.08 -6.66 2.56
C SER A 193 -10.41 -6.15 2.03
N TYR A 194 -10.42 -5.04 1.28
CA TYR A 194 -11.61 -4.54 0.60
C TYR A 194 -12.13 -5.55 -0.44
N ALA A 195 -11.25 -6.08 -1.29
CA ALA A 195 -11.61 -7.11 -2.26
C ALA A 195 -12.18 -8.37 -1.59
N ALA A 196 -11.61 -8.77 -0.45
CA ALA A 196 -12.07 -9.90 0.35
C ALA A 196 -13.47 -9.67 0.93
N HIS A 197 -13.74 -8.49 1.49
CA HIS A 197 -15.07 -8.12 2.00
C HIS A 197 -16.14 -8.09 0.91
N LEU A 198 -15.78 -7.64 -0.30
CA LEU A 198 -16.69 -7.69 -1.45
C LEU A 198 -16.94 -9.14 -1.91
N LYS A 199 -15.92 -10.00 -1.88
CA LYS A 199 -16.04 -11.41 -2.26
C LYS A 199 -16.92 -12.20 -1.29
N SER A 200 -16.85 -11.88 0.01
CA SER A 200 -17.65 -12.53 1.06
C SER A 200 -19.00 -11.86 1.31
N SER A 201 -19.34 -10.82 0.56
CA SER A 201 -20.57 -10.01 0.77
C SER A 201 -20.70 -9.38 2.16
N THR A 202 -19.62 -9.31 2.94
CA THR A 202 -19.59 -8.75 4.30
C THR A 202 -19.34 -7.25 4.33
N TYR A 203 -19.03 -6.63 3.19
CA TYR A 203 -18.76 -5.19 3.11
C TYR A 203 -19.90 -4.34 3.67
N HIS A 204 -21.16 -4.63 3.33
CA HIS A 204 -22.30 -3.81 3.77
C HIS A 204 -22.68 -3.99 5.25
N THR A 205 -22.15 -5.02 5.92
CA THR A 205 -22.37 -5.27 7.34
C THR A 205 -21.30 -4.63 8.22
N LEU A 206 -20.29 -3.98 7.63
CA LEU A 206 -19.23 -3.31 8.36
C LEU A 206 -19.77 -2.08 9.12
N PRO A 207 -19.35 -1.87 10.38
CA PRO A 207 -19.94 -0.86 11.26
C PRO A 207 -19.72 0.58 10.77
N LEU A 208 -18.63 0.83 10.03
CA LEU A 208 -18.29 2.16 9.52
C LEU A 208 -18.87 2.46 8.13
N THR A 209 -19.38 1.45 7.43
CA THR A 209 -20.06 1.63 6.15
C THR A 209 -21.46 2.22 6.37
N PHE A 210 -21.94 3.10 5.49
CA PHE A 210 -23.21 3.81 5.66
C PHE A 210 -24.40 2.87 5.98
N ARG A 211 -24.47 1.71 5.31
CA ARG A 211 -25.48 0.68 5.59
C ARG A 211 -25.31 0.03 6.96
N GLY A 212 -24.09 -0.32 7.38
CA GLY A 212 -23.84 -0.86 8.71
C GLY A 212 -24.19 0.15 9.81
N LYS A 213 -23.89 1.44 9.63
CA LYS A 213 -24.35 2.51 10.54
C LYS A 213 -25.87 2.55 10.62
N ALA A 214 -26.57 2.49 9.48
CA ALA A 214 -28.02 2.48 9.44
C ALA A 214 -28.62 1.23 10.13
N THR A 215 -28.01 0.05 9.96
CA THR A 215 -28.42 -1.17 10.66
C THR A 215 -28.25 -1.05 12.17
N ILE A 216 -27.12 -0.51 12.65
CA ILE A 216 -26.88 -0.27 14.08
C ILE A 216 -27.87 0.76 14.65
N ILE A 217 -28.25 1.78 13.87
CA ILE A 217 -29.24 2.77 14.31
C ILE A 217 -30.65 2.18 14.34
N ALA A 218 -31.00 1.34 13.36
CA ALA A 218 -32.32 0.72 13.27
C ALA A 218 -32.52 -0.42 14.28
N HIS A 219 -31.45 -1.16 14.56
CA HIS A 219 -31.36 -2.19 15.60
C HIS A 219 -30.19 -1.86 16.53
N PRO A 220 -30.38 -0.93 17.48
CA PRO A 220 -29.38 -0.71 18.52
C PRO A 220 -29.24 -2.01 19.30
N ASN A 221 -28.02 -2.54 19.40
CA ASN A 221 -27.75 -3.68 20.28
C ASN A 221 -28.28 -3.34 21.67
N THR A 222 -29.25 -4.12 22.12
CA THR A 222 -29.77 -4.05 23.47
C THR A 222 -28.81 -4.78 24.41
N GLN A 223 -28.90 -4.53 25.72
CA GLN A 223 -28.12 -5.31 26.71
C GLN A 223 -28.37 -6.82 26.57
N GLU A 224 -29.53 -7.23 26.08
CA GLU A 224 -29.86 -8.63 25.82
C GLU A 224 -29.02 -9.21 24.66
N ASP A 225 -28.79 -8.44 23.59
CA ASP A 225 -27.92 -8.83 22.48
C ASP A 225 -26.45 -8.99 22.92
N GLU A 226 -25.96 -8.11 23.81
CA GLU A 226 -24.60 -8.22 24.38
C GLU A 226 -24.45 -9.48 25.24
N ILE A 227 -25.47 -9.80 26.04
CA ILE A 227 -25.51 -11.01 26.87
C ILE A 227 -25.59 -12.27 25.99
N GLU A 228 -26.34 -12.22 24.89
CA GLU A 228 -26.49 -13.35 23.98
C GLU A 228 -25.22 -13.61 23.15
N ILE A 229 -24.54 -12.55 22.71
CA ILE A 229 -23.22 -12.64 22.06
C ILE A 229 -22.17 -13.19 23.04
N ALA A 230 -22.15 -12.72 24.28
CA ALA A 230 -21.24 -13.25 25.30
C ALA A 230 -21.48 -14.75 25.58
N ARG A 231 -22.75 -15.15 25.64
CA ARG A 231 -23.15 -16.56 25.82
C ARG A 231 -22.75 -17.42 24.59
N ALA A 232 -22.87 -16.87 23.39
CA ALA A 232 -22.46 -17.54 22.15
C ALA A 232 -20.93 -17.70 22.05
N GLU A 233 -20.16 -16.68 22.44
CA GLU A 233 -18.70 -16.76 22.52
C GLU A 233 -18.24 -17.79 23.57
N GLU A 234 -18.92 -17.85 24.71
CA GLU A 234 -18.64 -18.84 25.77
C GLU A 234 -18.97 -20.28 25.31
N ALA A 235 -20.08 -20.48 24.60
CA ALA A 235 -20.44 -21.77 24.00
C ALA A 235 -19.45 -22.19 22.90
N THR A 236 -18.94 -21.24 22.12
CA THR A 236 -17.93 -21.50 21.08
C THR A 236 -16.57 -21.85 21.70
N ARG A 237 -16.19 -21.19 22.79
CA ARG A 237 -15.01 -21.57 23.59
C ARG A 237 -15.13 -22.95 24.20
N ALA A 238 -16.28 -23.27 24.80
CA ALA A 238 -16.54 -24.57 25.41
C ALA A 238 -16.45 -25.72 24.38
N SER A 239 -16.99 -25.51 23.18
CA SER A 239 -16.92 -26.51 22.10
C SER A 239 -15.51 -26.70 21.52
N LEU A 240 -14.67 -25.67 21.53
CA LEU A 240 -13.24 -25.80 21.18
C LEU A 240 -12.44 -26.55 22.25
N GLU A 241 -12.77 -26.38 23.54
CA GLU A 241 -12.15 -27.13 24.64
C GLU A 241 -12.60 -28.61 24.69
N GLU A 242 -13.83 -28.92 24.29
CA GLU A 242 -14.34 -30.29 24.20
C GLU A 242 -13.73 -31.08 23.03
N GLY A 243 -13.43 -30.40 21.92
CA GLY A 243 -12.72 -30.98 20.78
C GLY A 243 -11.31 -31.47 21.12
N ASP A 244 -10.61 -30.76 22.01
CA ASP A 244 -9.24 -31.09 22.41
C ASP A 244 -9.17 -32.26 23.42
N ARG A 245 -10.24 -32.50 24.18
CA ARG A 245 -10.31 -33.64 25.12
C ARG A 245 -10.56 -34.98 24.42
N ASN A 246 -11.17 -34.99 23.24
CA ASN A 246 -11.48 -36.23 22.50
C ASN A 246 -10.31 -36.74 21.63
N VAL A 247 -9.20 -36.01 21.51
CA VAL A 247 -8.05 -36.43 20.68
C VAL A 247 -7.00 -37.24 21.47
N VAL A 248 -7.08 -37.31 22.81
CA VAL A 248 -6.10 -38.02 23.65
C VAL A 248 -6.54 -39.44 24.05
N GLY A 249 -7.76 -39.86 23.72
CA GLY A 249 -8.32 -41.17 24.09
C GLY A 249 -8.37 -42.23 22.98
N GLY A 250 -7.35 -42.34 22.13
CA GLY A 250 -7.30 -43.33 21.05
C GLY A 250 -6.99 -44.76 21.53
N GLY A 251 -8.01 -45.47 22.04
CA GLY A 251 -7.95 -46.89 22.41
C GLY A 251 -8.67 -47.80 21.43
N VAL A 252 -7.93 -48.72 20.82
CA VAL A 252 -8.34 -49.79 19.89
C VAL A 252 -9.53 -50.61 20.43
N GLY A 253 -10.58 -50.78 19.62
CA GLY A 253 -11.74 -51.61 19.96
C GLY A 253 -12.49 -52.15 18.75
N LYS A 254 -12.22 -53.41 18.42
CA LYS A 254 -12.88 -54.24 17.41
C LYS A 254 -14.28 -54.64 17.92
N GLY A 255 -15.35 -54.45 17.16
CA GLY A 255 -16.71 -54.84 17.57
C GLY A 255 -17.68 -55.01 16.40
N LYS A 256 -18.37 -56.15 16.37
CA LYS A 256 -19.17 -56.72 15.28
C LYS A 256 -20.65 -56.76 15.72
N GLY A 257 -21.60 -56.47 14.84
CA GLY A 257 -23.05 -56.71 15.03
C GLY A 257 -23.90 -55.54 14.52
N LYS A 258 -24.85 -55.57 13.56
CA LYS A 258 -25.90 -56.49 13.06
C LYS A 258 -27.29 -55.86 13.33
N GLY A 259 -28.03 -55.56 12.24
CA GLY A 259 -29.47 -55.21 12.18
C GLY A 259 -29.78 -53.73 12.50
N LYS A 260 -30.75 -53.04 11.88
CA LYS A 260 -31.97 -53.45 11.16
C LYS A 260 -32.49 -52.26 10.33
N SER A 261 -33.20 -52.59 9.27
CA SER A 261 -33.87 -51.77 8.25
C SER A 261 -34.99 -50.84 8.73
N ASN A 262 -35.13 -49.71 8.03
CA ASN A 262 -36.35 -49.03 7.53
C ASN A 262 -35.82 -47.86 6.68
N GLU A 263 -35.83 -47.86 5.34
CA GLU A 263 -36.99 -47.69 4.44
C GLU A 263 -37.93 -46.58 4.90
N GLU A 264 -37.75 -45.40 4.29
CA GLU A 264 -38.82 -44.53 3.77
C GLU A 264 -38.16 -43.52 2.82
N ASP A 265 -38.27 -43.85 1.53
CA ASP A 265 -38.07 -42.95 0.41
C ASP A 265 -39.25 -41.98 0.38
N GLU A 266 -38.99 -40.68 0.45
CA GLU A 266 -39.93 -39.67 -0.07
C GLU A 266 -39.22 -38.82 -1.13
N ASP A 267 -39.56 -39.16 -2.37
CA ASP A 267 -39.49 -38.33 -3.55
C ASP A 267 -40.06 -36.93 -3.26
N PHE A 268 -39.29 -35.88 -3.56
CA PHE A 268 -39.83 -34.53 -3.68
C PHE A 268 -39.41 -33.92 -5.01
N SER A 269 -40.33 -34.05 -5.97
CA SER A 269 -40.35 -33.43 -7.29
C SER A 269 -41.05 -32.07 -7.22
N TRP A 270 -40.57 -31.09 -7.98
CA TRP A 270 -41.38 -29.94 -8.41
C TRP A 270 -41.19 -29.71 -9.91
N ASP A 271 -42.30 -29.89 -10.62
CA ASP A 271 -42.61 -29.16 -11.85
C ASP A 271 -42.53 -27.63 -11.64
#